data_AF-A0A920NZA0-F1
#
_entry.id   AF-A0A920NZA0-F1
#
_cell.length_a   1.000
_cell.length_b   1.000
_cell.length_c   1.000
_cell.angle_alpha   90.00
_cell.angle_beta   90.00
_cell.angle_gamma   90.00
#
_symmetry.space_group_name_H-M   'P 1'
#
loop_
_entity.id
_entity.type
_entity.pdbx_description
1 polymer ?
#
loop_
_entity_poly.entity_id
_entity_poly.type
_entity_poly.pdbx_seq_one_letter_code
_entity_poly.pdbx_strand_id
1 'polypeptide(L)'
;MTKDHIFLSSLFYEGDIDFEIKVREFKKESGSEGFNSYYNVYSLPQFKKFVYSLGAKDIEVFDFDIDIDIAQPPIDQMGTYTVKLENSKKLQISGAVVMNWKIIRIDL
;
A
#
# COMPACT_ATOMS: atom_id res chain seq x y z
N MET A 1 8.00 22.28 10.47
CA MET A 1 6.64 22.85 10.32
C MET A 1 6.16 22.48 8.93
N THR A 2 5.16 21.61 8.83
CA THR A 2 4.56 21.06 7.59
C THR A 2 3.46 21.95 7.03
N LYS A 3 3.57 23.28 7.15
CA LYS A 3 2.43 24.16 6.87
C LYS A 3 2.00 24.17 5.40
N ASP A 4 2.88 23.75 4.48
CA ASP A 4 2.65 23.74 3.04
C ASP A 4 2.68 22.33 2.41
N HIS A 5 2.75 21.27 3.23
CA HIS A 5 2.90 19.91 2.71
C HIS A 5 1.98 18.91 3.40
N ILE A 6 1.39 18.00 2.60
CA ILE A 6 0.70 16.80 3.09
C ILE A 6 1.57 15.59 2.75
N PHE A 7 1.82 14.75 3.76
CA PHE A 7 2.49 13.46 3.58
C PHE A 7 1.50 12.32 3.84
N LEU A 8 1.49 11.32 2.97
CA LEU A 8 0.69 10.10 3.15
C LEU A 8 1.46 8.87 2.68
N SER A 9 1.04 7.70 3.17
CA SER A 9 1.51 6.41 2.69
C SER A 9 0.32 5.50 2.42
N SER A 10 0.30 4.86 1.26
CA SER A 10 -0.71 3.89 0.86
C SER A 10 -0.16 2.95 -0.22
N LEU A 11 -0.95 1.94 -0.58
CA LEU A 11 -0.67 1.10 -1.73
C LEU A 11 -1.07 1.82 -3.02
N PHE A 12 -0.11 2.01 -3.91
CA PHE A 12 -0.34 2.65 -5.21
C PHE A 12 0.23 1.80 -6.35
N TYR A 13 -0.53 1.69 -7.42
CA TYR A 13 -0.10 1.12 -8.68
C TYR A 13 0.24 2.25 -9.67
N GLU A 14 1.36 2.11 -10.38
CA GLU A 14 1.83 3.11 -11.36
C GLU A 14 0.86 3.27 -12.56
N GLY A 15 0.06 2.24 -12.85
CA GLY A 15 -0.88 2.24 -13.96
C GLY A 15 -2.24 2.85 -13.65
N ASP A 16 -3.04 3.04 -14.70
CA ASP A 16 -4.39 3.63 -14.64
C ASP A 16 -5.45 2.59 -14.23
N ILE A 17 -5.22 1.89 -13.11
CA ILE A 17 -6.08 0.81 -12.60
C ILE A 17 -6.18 0.91 -11.07
N ASP A 18 -7.42 0.98 -10.56
CA ASP A 18 -7.72 0.78 -9.14
C ASP A 18 -8.02 -0.71 -8.87
N PHE A 19 -7.52 -1.22 -7.75
CA PHE A 19 -7.83 -2.55 -7.25
C PHE A 19 -8.51 -2.43 -5.90
N GLU A 20 -9.79 -2.80 -5.84
CA GLU A 20 -10.52 -2.93 -4.59
C GLU A 20 -10.46 -4.39 -4.12
N ILE A 21 -9.87 -4.62 -2.93
CA ILE A 21 -9.61 -5.97 -2.43
C ILE A 21 -10.36 -6.15 -1.12
N LYS A 22 -11.32 -7.09 -1.11
CA LYS A 22 -12.07 -7.48 0.07
C LYS A 22 -11.48 -8.77 0.66
N VAL A 23 -10.87 -8.66 1.83
CA VAL A 23 -10.16 -9.77 2.50
C VAL A 23 -11.00 -10.32 3.62
N ARG A 24 -11.12 -11.65 3.66
CA ARG A 24 -11.75 -12.41 4.74
C ARG A 24 -10.82 -13.50 5.23
N GLU A 25 -10.46 -13.46 6.50
CA GLU A 25 -9.54 -14.41 7.11
C GLU A 25 -10.30 -15.43 7.97
N PHE A 26 -10.62 -16.60 7.42
CA PHE A 26 -11.40 -17.64 8.12
C PHE A 26 -10.68 -18.26 9.34
N LYS A 27 -9.37 -18.01 9.50
CA LYS A 27 -8.63 -18.40 10.71
C LYS A 27 -8.83 -17.44 11.88
N LYS A 28 -9.47 -16.28 11.66
CA LYS A 28 -9.86 -15.32 12.69
C LYS A 28 -11.36 -15.43 12.99
N GLU A 29 -11.72 -15.23 14.26
CA GLU A 29 -13.13 -15.22 14.71
C GLU A 29 -13.95 -14.20 13.91
N SER A 30 -13.46 -12.97 13.80
CA SER A 30 -14.12 -11.90 13.03
C SER A 30 -14.38 -12.28 11.57
N GLY A 31 -13.45 -12.98 10.92
CA GLY A 31 -13.63 -13.44 9.54
C GLY A 31 -14.75 -14.49 9.42
N SER A 32 -14.89 -15.35 10.44
CA SER A 32 -15.97 -16.33 10.56
C SER A 32 -17.33 -15.68 10.85
N GLU A 33 -17.34 -14.55 11.56
CA GLU A 33 -18.54 -13.74 11.87
C GLU A 33 -18.98 -12.82 10.73
N GLY A 34 -18.32 -12.83 9.57
CA GLY A 34 -18.74 -12.04 8.42
C GLY A 34 -17.91 -10.78 8.16
N PHE A 35 -16.97 -10.41 9.03
CA PHE A 35 -16.10 -9.24 8.84
C PHE A 35 -15.21 -9.36 7.60
N ASN A 36 -14.93 -8.21 6.96
CA ASN A 36 -13.94 -8.11 5.88
C ASN A 36 -13.08 -6.87 6.07
N SER A 37 -11.79 -7.02 5.79
CA SER A 37 -10.84 -5.90 5.66
C SER A 37 -10.72 -5.47 4.20
N TYR A 38 -10.30 -4.24 3.95
CA TYR A 38 -10.00 -3.76 2.60
C TYR A 38 -8.51 -3.46 2.47
N TYR A 39 -7.90 -3.96 1.39
CA TYR A 39 -6.48 -3.78 1.05
C TYR A 39 -6.36 -3.17 -0.34
N ASN A 40 -6.99 -2.02 -0.54
CA ASN A 40 -7.08 -1.40 -1.86
C ASN A 40 -5.71 -0.93 -2.35
N VAL A 41 -5.47 -1.06 -3.65
CA VAL A 41 -4.32 -0.49 -4.35
C VAL A 41 -4.86 0.54 -5.33
N TYR A 42 -4.48 1.80 -5.13
CA TYR A 42 -5.03 2.90 -5.91
C TYR A 42 -4.21 3.19 -7.16
N SER A 43 -4.87 3.63 -8.23
CA SER A 43 -4.21 4.16 -9.42
C SER A 43 -3.50 5.46 -9.09
N LEU A 44 -2.17 5.48 -9.22
CA LEU A 44 -1.39 6.69 -9.02
C LEU A 44 -1.75 7.81 -10.02
N PRO A 45 -1.97 7.53 -11.32
CA PRO A 45 -2.48 8.53 -12.27
C PRO A 45 -3.80 9.17 -11.84
N GLN A 46 -4.80 8.39 -11.40
CA GLN A 46 -6.10 8.94 -10.98
C GLN A 46 -5.97 9.74 -9.69
N PHE A 47 -5.18 9.25 -8.73
CA PHE A 47 -4.88 9.96 -7.50
C PHE A 47 -4.22 11.32 -7.77
N LYS A 48 -3.23 11.38 -8.67
CA LYS A 48 -2.60 12.65 -9.07
C LYS A 48 -3.60 13.61 -9.70
N LYS A 49 -4.45 13.15 -10.64
CA LYS A 49 -5.52 13.97 -11.24
C LYS A 49 -6.45 14.56 -10.17
N PHE A 50 -6.85 13.74 -9.20
CA PHE A 50 -7.70 14.15 -8.08
C PHE A 50 -7.03 15.21 -7.21
N VAL A 51 -5.78 15.01 -6.81
CA VAL A 51 -5.09 15.97 -5.94
C VAL A 51 -4.78 17.29 -6.65
N TYR A 52 -4.40 17.26 -7.93
CA TYR A 52 -4.24 18.49 -8.72
C TYR A 52 -5.55 19.24 -8.92
N SER A 53 -6.69 18.55 -9.07
CA SER A 53 -7.99 19.23 -9.19
C SER A 53 -8.42 19.94 -7.90
N LEU A 54 -7.83 19.56 -6.76
CA LEU A 54 -7.99 20.23 -5.47
C LEU A 54 -7.02 21.40 -5.25
N GLY A 55 -6.13 21.68 -6.21
CA GLY A 55 -5.23 22.84 -6.17
C GLY A 55 -3.82 22.57 -5.65
N ALA A 56 -3.40 21.30 -5.54
CA ALA A 56 -2.00 21.00 -5.24
C ALA A 56 -1.06 21.59 -6.30
N LYS A 57 0.10 22.08 -5.85
CA LYS A 57 1.13 22.66 -6.72
C LYS A 57 2.05 21.60 -7.28
N ASP A 58 2.42 20.61 -6.47
CA ASP A 58 3.28 19.51 -6.88
C ASP A 58 3.03 18.22 -6.09
N ILE A 59 3.46 17.09 -6.66
CA ILE A 59 3.34 15.76 -6.06
C ILE A 59 4.63 14.96 -6.30
N GLU A 60 5.36 14.68 -5.23
CA GLU A 60 6.50 13.76 -5.23
C GLU A 60 6.10 12.39 -4.68
N VAL A 61 6.60 11.34 -5.32
CA VAL A 61 6.25 9.95 -5.00
C VAL A 61 7.53 9.16 -4.79
N PHE A 62 7.60 8.45 -3.67
CA PHE A 62 8.75 7.65 -3.27
C PHE A 62 8.31 6.21 -3.03
N ASP A 63 9.05 5.26 -3.59
CA ASP A 63 8.90 3.85 -3.25
C ASP A 63 9.36 3.60 -1.82
N PHE A 64 8.58 2.84 -1.05
CA PHE A 64 9.02 2.39 0.26
C PHE A 64 9.82 1.08 0.13
N ASP A 65 11.14 1.23 0.03
CA ASP A 65 12.08 0.12 0.06
C ASP A 65 12.42 -0.25 1.52
N ILE A 66 11.99 -1.44 1.96
CA ILE A 66 12.30 -1.96 3.30
C ILE A 66 13.66 -2.64 3.33
N ASP A 67 14.44 -2.39 4.38
CA ASP A 67 15.81 -2.91 4.54
C ASP A 67 15.91 -4.08 5.53
N ILE A 68 14.88 -4.32 6.35
CA ILE A 68 14.78 -5.46 7.27
C ILE A 68 14.11 -6.67 6.63
N ASP A 69 14.50 -7.87 7.08
CA ASP A 69 13.79 -9.10 6.76
C ASP A 69 12.65 -9.33 7.77
N ILE A 70 11.45 -9.60 7.26
CA ILE A 70 10.27 -9.95 8.04
C ILE A 70 9.85 -11.38 7.67
N ALA A 71 9.84 -12.27 8.65
CA ALA A 71 9.44 -13.65 8.46
C ALA A 71 7.96 -13.78 8.10
N GLN A 72 7.64 -14.77 7.26
CA GLN A 72 6.25 -15.10 6.94
C GLN A 72 5.49 -15.50 8.21
N PRO A 73 4.23 -15.05 8.40
CA PRO A 73 3.41 -15.48 9.51
C PRO A 73 3.30 -17.02 9.58
N PRO A 74 3.34 -17.62 10.79
CA PRO A 74 3.29 -19.08 10.95
C PRO A 74 1.92 -19.69 10.64
N ILE A 75 0.89 -18.85 10.50
CA ILE A 75 -0.46 -19.23 10.12
C ILE A 75 -0.87 -18.42 8.89
N ASP A 76 -1.72 -19.02 8.05
CA ASP A 76 -2.23 -18.38 6.84
C ASP A 76 -3.23 -17.28 7.20
N GLN A 77 -2.68 -16.09 7.40
CA GLN A 77 -3.38 -14.87 7.78
C GLN A 77 -2.68 -13.67 7.14
N MET A 78 -3.40 -12.56 7.00
CA MET A 78 -2.81 -11.28 6.62
C MET A 78 -1.74 -10.88 7.63
N GLY A 79 -0.60 -10.44 7.10
CA GLY A 79 0.58 -10.05 7.85
C GLY A 79 1.72 -9.85 6.87
N THR A 80 2.32 -8.66 6.87
CA THR A 80 3.39 -8.33 5.93
C THR A 80 4.63 -9.17 6.24
N TYR A 81 5.19 -9.78 5.20
CA TYR A 81 6.48 -10.44 5.22
C TYR A 81 7.29 -10.06 3.99
N THR A 82 8.59 -10.35 4.01
CA THR A 82 9.50 -9.97 2.93
C THR A 82 10.02 -11.18 2.17
N VAL A 83 10.11 -11.05 0.85
CA VAL A 83 10.80 -11.98 -0.04
C VAL A 83 11.98 -11.26 -0.70
N LYS A 84 13.19 -11.82 -0.57
CA LYS A 84 14.37 -11.26 -1.20
C LYS A 84 14.35 -11.53 -2.71
N LEU A 85 14.50 -10.47 -3.50
CA LEU A 85 14.59 -10.53 -4.96
C LEU A 85 16.05 -10.66 -5.43
N GLU A 86 16.26 -11.05 -6.69
CA GLU A 86 17.59 -11.19 -7.29
C GLU A 86 18.41 -9.89 -7.25
N ASN A 87 17.73 -8.74 -7.41
CA ASN A 87 18.34 -7.42 -7.34
C ASN A 87 18.63 -6.94 -5.90
N SER A 88 18.57 -7.85 -4.91
CA SER A 88 18.73 -7.57 -3.47
C SER A 88 17.68 -6.68 -2.83
N LYS A 89 16.66 -6.20 -3.58
CA LYS A 89 15.48 -5.58 -2.98
C LYS A 89 14.64 -6.62 -2.24
N LYS A 90 13.80 -6.14 -1.32
CA LYS A 90 12.86 -6.96 -0.56
C LYS A 90 11.44 -6.63 -1.00
N LEU A 91 10.75 -7.62 -1.59
CA LEU A 91 9.34 -7.51 -1.92
C LEU A 91 8.51 -7.71 -0.65
N GLN A 92 7.61 -6.79 -0.36
CA GLN A 92 6.67 -6.94 0.75
C GLN A 92 5.37 -7.61 0.25
N ILE A 93 4.92 -8.65 0.95
CA ILE A 93 3.70 -9.41 0.64
C ILE A 93 2.87 -9.54 1.91
N SER A 94 1.54 -9.46 1.81
CA SER A 94 0.60 -9.78 2.89
C SER A 94 -0.53 -10.65 2.35
N GLY A 95 -0.60 -11.90 2.80
CA GLY A 95 -1.50 -12.90 2.21
C GLY A 95 -1.24 -13.04 0.70
N ALA A 96 -2.26 -12.77 -0.12
CA ALA A 96 -2.16 -12.80 -1.58
C ALA A 96 -1.79 -11.45 -2.23
N VAL A 97 -1.53 -10.40 -1.43
CA VAL A 97 -1.37 -9.03 -1.92
C VAL A 97 0.09 -8.61 -1.89
N VAL A 98 0.57 -8.08 -3.02
CA VAL A 98 1.85 -7.38 -3.08
C VAL A 98 1.70 -5.98 -2.51
N MET A 99 2.52 -5.66 -1.52
CA MET A 99 2.43 -4.42 -0.77
C MET A 99 3.25 -3.32 -1.45
N ASN A 100 2.75 -2.80 -2.58
CA ASN A 100 3.32 -1.70 -3.36
C ASN A 100 3.19 -0.35 -2.63
N TRP A 101 3.80 -0.23 -1.46
CA TRP A 101 3.79 0.97 -0.63
C TRP A 101 4.50 2.12 -1.33
N LYS A 102 3.82 3.26 -1.37
CA LYS A 102 4.42 4.54 -1.76
C LYS A 102 4.18 5.59 -0.70
N ILE A 103 5.21 6.40 -0.47
CA ILE A 103 5.15 7.61 0.33
C ILE A 103 4.96 8.77 -0.64
N ILE A 104 3.91 9.56 -0.45
CA ILE A 104 3.59 10.70 -1.30
C ILE A 104 3.72 11.99 -0.48
N ARG A 105 4.42 12.97 -1.05
CA ARG A 105 4.42 14.37 -0.61
C ARG A 105 3.60 15.19 -1.59
N ILE A 106 2.64 15.94 -1.07
CA ILE A 106 1.81 16.88 -1.82
C ILE A 106 2.15 18.28 -1.35
N ASP A 107 2.46 19.17 -2.28
CA ASP A 107 2.79 20.57 -2.00
C ASP A 107 1.54 21.43 -2.24
N LEU A 108 1.13 22.20 -1.23
CA LEU A 108 -0.08 23.03 -1.21
C LEU A 108 0.19 24.45 -1.73
#